data_AF-A0A3M5JL24-F1
#
_entry.id   AF-A0A3M5JL24-F1
#
_cell.length_a   1.000
_cell.length_b   1.000
_cell.length_c   1.000
_cell.angle_alpha   90.00
_cell.angle_beta   90.00
_cell.angle_gamma   90.00
#
_symmetry.space_group_name_H-M   'P 1'
#
loop_
_entity.id
_entity.type
_entity.pdbx_description
1 polymer ?
#
loop_
_entity_poly.entity_id
_entity_poly.type
_entity_poly.pdbx_seq_one_letter_code
_entity_poly.pdbx_strand_id
1 'polypeptide(L)'
;MISRITRRHRQALRLAASFIAPYRWQAFGALLALVITAGITLSIGQGIKLMVDQGFMTRSPQLLERSIGFFMLLTVGLAIGTFARFYLVSWIGERVVADLRKKVFDHLIELHPGFYENNRSSEIQSRLTADTTLLQSVIGSSLSMFLRNVLMVVGGIVLLFITNPKLTSIVVVALPLIIAPILMFGRRVRNLSRESQDRVANVGSYVAEALGQIKTVQAYNHQEQDKQRFSHTVEQAFDTARKRILQRSWLITLVIVLVLAQWR
;
A
#
# COMPACT_ATOMS: atom_id res chain seq x y z
N MET A 1 7.30 21.27 7.15
CA MET A 1 7.83 20.21 6.24
C MET A 1 6.77 19.55 5.34
N ILE A 2 5.45 19.76 5.58
CA ILE A 2 4.35 19.11 4.82
C ILE A 2 4.02 19.80 3.47
N SER A 3 4.40 21.06 3.27
CA SER A 3 4.01 21.87 2.09
C SER A 3 4.85 21.70 0.83
N ARG A 4 6.10 21.21 0.91
CA ARG A 4 6.97 21.01 -0.28
C ARG A 4 6.65 19.75 -1.07
N ILE A 5 5.94 18.80 -0.46
CA ILE A 5 5.53 17.53 -1.06
C ILE A 5 4.47 17.78 -2.15
N THR A 6 3.57 18.75 -1.97
CA THR A 6 2.37 18.92 -2.81
C THR A 6 2.66 19.30 -4.27
N ARG A 7 3.72 20.08 -4.57
CA ARG A 7 4.02 20.53 -5.94
C ARG A 7 4.60 19.41 -6.82
N ARG A 8 5.56 18.64 -6.30
CA ARG A 8 6.17 17.51 -7.04
C ARG A 8 5.15 16.41 -7.32
N HIS A 9 4.27 16.11 -6.35
CA HIS A 9 3.21 15.11 -6.54
C HIS A 9 2.18 15.56 -7.58
N ARG A 10 1.79 16.84 -7.62
CA ARG A 10 0.91 17.37 -8.67
C ARG A 10 1.54 17.30 -10.05
N GLN A 11 2.84 17.58 -10.18
CA GLN A 11 3.55 17.45 -11.45
C GLN A 11 3.62 15.99 -11.90
N ALA A 12 3.96 15.06 -11.00
CA ALA A 12 3.97 13.64 -11.29
C ALA A 12 2.60 13.11 -11.73
N LEU A 13 1.52 13.53 -11.05
CA LEU A 13 0.14 13.17 -11.42
C LEU A 13 -0.26 13.75 -12.77
N ARG A 14 0.12 15.00 -13.08
CA ARG A 14 -0.14 15.61 -14.39
C ARG A 14 0.60 14.89 -15.51
N LEU A 15 1.86 14.51 -15.28
CA LEU A 15 2.64 13.74 -16.23
C LEU A 15 2.01 12.36 -16.45
N ALA A 16 1.66 11.64 -15.39
CA ALA A 16 0.96 10.35 -15.49
C ALA A 16 -0.37 10.50 -16.25
N ALA A 17 -1.16 11.53 -15.95
CA ALA A 17 -2.40 11.81 -16.65
C ALA A 17 -2.18 12.12 -18.14
N SER A 18 -1.12 12.86 -18.49
CA SER A 18 -0.77 13.15 -19.89
C SER A 18 -0.40 11.90 -20.67
N PHE A 19 0.27 10.93 -20.05
CA PHE A 19 0.63 9.66 -20.69
C PHE A 19 -0.55 8.68 -20.77
N ILE A 20 -1.53 8.78 -19.86
CA ILE A 20 -2.75 7.95 -19.89
C ILE A 20 -3.83 8.54 -20.83
N ALA A 21 -3.85 9.86 -21.05
CA ALA A 21 -4.85 10.57 -21.86
C ALA A 21 -5.09 10.02 -23.29
N PRO A 22 -4.07 9.50 -24.00
CA PRO A 22 -4.27 8.83 -25.30
C PRO A 22 -5.12 7.56 -25.21
N TYR A 23 -5.12 6.88 -24.05
CA TYR A 23 -5.79 5.60 -23.80
C TYR A 23 -7.09 5.74 -22.99
N ARG A 24 -7.77 6.89 -23.15
CA ARG A 24 -8.98 7.25 -22.37
C ARG A 24 -10.13 6.26 -22.53
N TRP A 25 -10.25 5.61 -23.69
CA TRP A 25 -11.33 4.66 -23.96
C TRP A 25 -11.12 3.33 -23.22
N GLN A 26 -9.89 2.83 -23.20
CA GLN A 26 -9.52 1.67 -22.42
C GLN A 26 -9.65 1.95 -20.92
N ALA A 27 -9.24 3.15 -20.49
CA ALA A 27 -9.40 3.59 -19.10
C ALA A 27 -10.87 3.68 -18.70
N PHE A 28 -11.74 4.21 -19.57
CA PHE A 28 -13.18 4.23 -19.36
C PHE A 28 -13.78 2.82 -19.27
N GLY A 29 -13.39 1.91 -20.18
CA GLY A 29 -13.81 0.50 -20.13
C GLY A 29 -13.38 -0.19 -18.84
N ALA A 30 -12.15 0.06 -18.37
CA ALA A 30 -11.65 -0.46 -17.10
C ALA A 30 -12.44 0.09 -15.90
N LEU A 31 -12.81 1.37 -15.94
CA LEU A 31 -13.61 2.02 -14.91
C LEU A 31 -15.05 1.49 -14.89
N LEU A 32 -15.66 1.28 -16.06
CA LEU A 32 -16.98 0.68 -16.18
C LEU A 32 -16.99 -0.75 -15.62
N ALA A 33 -16.00 -1.57 -16.01
CA ALA A 33 -15.83 -2.92 -15.48
C ALA A 33 -15.62 -2.92 -13.95
N LEU A 34 -14.87 -1.93 -13.43
CA LEU A 34 -14.69 -1.74 -11.99
C LEU A 34 -16.01 -1.42 -11.28
N VAL A 35 -16.84 -0.53 -11.85
CA VAL A 35 -18.14 -0.17 -11.25
C VAL A 35 -19.11 -1.35 -11.27
N ILE A 36 -19.17 -2.09 -12.39
CA ILE A 36 -20.02 -3.29 -12.52
C ILE A 36 -19.60 -4.36 -11.50
N THR A 37 -18.31 -4.68 -11.43
CA THR A 37 -17.81 -5.72 -10.51
C THR A 37 -17.98 -5.31 -9.04
N ALA A 38 -17.78 -4.04 -8.71
CA ALA A 38 -18.05 -3.52 -7.37
C ALA A 38 -19.55 -3.59 -7.02
N GLY A 39 -20.43 -3.22 -7.96
CA GLY A 39 -21.88 -3.32 -7.81
C GLY A 39 -22.32 -4.76 -7.54
N ILE A 40 -21.83 -5.73 -8.33
CA ILE A 40 -22.11 -7.16 -8.11
C ILE A 40 -21.62 -7.61 -6.74
N THR A 41 -20.37 -7.27 -6.39
CA THR A 41 -19.77 -7.68 -5.11
C THR A 41 -20.55 -7.13 -3.91
N LEU A 42 -20.94 -5.86 -3.96
CA LEU A 42 -21.72 -5.22 -2.90
C LEU A 42 -23.15 -5.78 -2.81
N SER A 43 -23.74 -6.16 -3.95
CA SER A 43 -25.07 -6.76 -4.01
C SER A 43 -25.13 -8.12 -3.31
N ILE A 44 -24.02 -8.86 -3.23
CA ILE A 44 -23.96 -10.15 -2.51
C ILE A 44 -24.35 -9.97 -1.03
N GLY A 45 -23.86 -8.91 -0.36
CA GLY A 45 -24.21 -8.64 1.04
C GLY A 45 -25.71 -8.40 1.25
N GLN A 46 -26.35 -7.68 0.32
CA GLN A 46 -27.80 -7.49 0.32
C GLN A 46 -28.56 -8.77 -0.04
N GLY A 47 -28.01 -9.58 -0.96
CA GLY A 47 -28.56 -10.88 -1.31
C GLY A 47 -28.62 -11.82 -0.11
N ILE A 48 -27.55 -11.88 0.69
CA ILE A 48 -27.54 -12.66 1.94
C ILE A 48 -28.59 -12.13 2.92
N LYS A 49 -28.69 -10.80 3.09
CA LYS A 49 -29.72 -10.20 3.96
C LYS A 49 -31.13 -10.63 3.54
N LEU A 50 -31.47 -10.49 2.25
CA LEU A 50 -32.77 -10.91 1.73
C LEU A 50 -33.01 -12.40 1.91
N MET A 51 -31.99 -13.24 1.72
CA MET A 51 -32.09 -14.68 1.97
C MET A 51 -32.30 -15.02 3.45
N VAL A 52 -31.73 -14.26 4.38
CA VAL A 52 -31.98 -14.47 5.83
C VAL A 52 -33.37 -13.98 6.21
N ASP A 53 -33.76 -12.79 5.74
CA ASP A 53 -35.03 -12.15 6.07
C ASP A 53 -36.24 -12.89 5.43
N GLN A 54 -36.07 -13.49 4.24
CA GLN A 54 -37.15 -14.14 3.48
C GLN A 54 -36.97 -15.66 3.31
N GLY A 55 -35.74 -16.17 3.37
CA GLY A 55 -35.40 -17.55 2.96
C GLY A 55 -35.70 -18.63 3.98
N PHE A 56 -36.07 -18.29 5.22
CA PHE A 56 -36.61 -19.29 6.15
C PHE A 56 -38.10 -19.59 5.94
N MET A 57 -38.79 -18.86 5.05
CA MET A 57 -40.26 -18.96 4.90
C MET A 57 -40.74 -19.65 3.62
N THR A 58 -39.89 -19.91 2.61
CA THR A 58 -40.38 -20.38 1.29
C THR A 58 -39.78 -21.72 0.85
N ARG A 59 -40.46 -22.82 1.23
CA ARG A 59 -40.17 -24.21 0.81
C ARG A 59 -40.63 -24.54 -0.62
N SER A 60 -40.35 -23.68 -1.61
CA SER A 60 -40.73 -23.93 -3.00
C SER A 60 -39.49 -24.19 -3.88
N PRO A 61 -39.34 -25.38 -4.50
CA PRO A 61 -38.20 -25.73 -5.36
C PRO A 61 -37.96 -24.74 -6.52
N GLN A 62 -39.02 -24.13 -7.07
CA GLN A 62 -38.90 -23.21 -8.20
C GLN A 62 -38.17 -21.89 -7.86
N LEU A 63 -38.31 -21.40 -6.62
CA LEU A 63 -37.60 -20.21 -6.14
C LEU A 63 -36.11 -20.50 -5.91
N LEU A 64 -35.77 -21.74 -5.55
CA LEU A 64 -34.38 -22.16 -5.37
C LEU A 64 -33.66 -22.20 -6.73
N GLU A 65 -34.25 -22.82 -7.74
CA GLU A 65 -33.69 -22.89 -9.10
C GLU A 65 -33.47 -21.50 -9.70
N ARG A 66 -34.45 -20.60 -9.57
CA ARG A 66 -34.34 -19.22 -10.06
C ARG A 66 -33.26 -18.42 -9.32
N SER A 67 -33.11 -18.63 -8.01
CA SER A 67 -32.07 -17.99 -7.21
C SER A 67 -30.67 -18.48 -7.62
N ILE A 68 -30.50 -19.79 -7.81
CA ILE A 68 -29.24 -20.37 -8.30
C ILE A 68 -28.89 -19.81 -9.69
N GLY A 69 -29.86 -19.74 -10.60
CA GLY A 69 -29.67 -19.16 -11.93
C GLY A 69 -29.24 -17.68 -11.88
N PHE A 70 -29.84 -16.89 -10.99
CA PHE A 70 -29.46 -15.49 -10.79
C PHE A 70 -28.05 -15.35 -10.19
N PHE A 71 -27.70 -16.14 -9.18
CA PHE A 71 -26.34 -16.17 -8.62
C PHE A 71 -25.30 -16.61 -9.64
N MET A 72 -25.63 -17.59 -10.50
CA MET A 72 -24.75 -18.02 -11.58
C MET A 72 -24.52 -16.88 -12.59
N LEU A 73 -25.57 -16.16 -12.98
CA LEU A 73 -25.46 -14.99 -13.86
C LEU A 73 -24.58 -13.89 -13.25
N LEU A 74 -24.77 -13.57 -11.97
CA LEU A 74 -23.92 -12.61 -11.25
C LEU A 74 -22.46 -13.07 -11.18
N THR A 75 -22.22 -14.36 -10.97
CA THR A 75 -20.87 -14.94 -10.91
C THR A 75 -20.17 -14.85 -12.26
N VAL A 76 -20.87 -15.19 -13.35
CA VAL A 76 -20.34 -15.04 -14.72
C VAL A 76 -20.07 -13.58 -15.04
N GLY A 77 -20.99 -12.66 -14.69
CA GLY A 77 -20.79 -11.23 -14.87
C GLY A 77 -19.59 -10.69 -14.08
N LEU A 78 -19.40 -11.16 -12.84
CA LEU A 78 -18.24 -10.82 -12.01
C LEU A 78 -16.95 -11.34 -12.63
N ALA A 79 -16.92 -12.57 -13.15
CA ALA A 79 -15.77 -13.17 -13.81
C ALA A 79 -15.37 -12.38 -15.07
N ILE A 80 -16.34 -12.11 -15.95
CA ILE A 80 -16.12 -11.33 -17.19
C ILE A 80 -15.65 -9.91 -16.86
N GLY A 81 -16.32 -9.23 -15.92
CA GLY A 81 -15.93 -7.88 -15.51
C GLY A 81 -14.54 -7.84 -14.87
N THR A 82 -14.19 -8.85 -14.07
CA THR A 82 -12.86 -8.95 -13.46
C THR A 82 -11.79 -9.19 -14.51
N PHE A 83 -12.03 -10.09 -15.46
CA PHE A 83 -11.15 -10.34 -16.60
C PHE A 83 -10.94 -9.07 -17.43
N ALA A 84 -12.03 -8.43 -17.86
CA ALA A 84 -11.97 -7.21 -18.67
C ALA A 84 -11.21 -6.10 -17.96
N ARG A 85 -11.48 -5.88 -16.67
CA ARG A 85 -10.74 -4.91 -15.86
C ARG A 85 -9.25 -5.27 -15.79
N PHE A 86 -8.91 -6.51 -15.47
CA PHE A 86 -7.51 -6.94 -15.33
C PHE A 86 -6.74 -6.75 -16.64
N TYR A 87 -7.32 -7.19 -17.76
CA TYR A 87 -6.72 -7.04 -19.08
C TYR A 87 -6.53 -5.58 -19.47
N LEU A 88 -7.59 -4.76 -19.39
CA LEU A 88 -7.53 -3.36 -19.80
C LEU A 88 -6.52 -2.55 -18.98
N VAL A 89 -6.54 -2.72 -17.65
CA VAL A 89 -5.61 -1.99 -16.77
C VAL A 89 -4.17 -2.44 -17.02
N SER A 90 -3.92 -3.75 -17.15
CA SER A 90 -2.57 -4.27 -17.42
C SER A 90 -2.05 -3.79 -18.77
N TRP A 91 -2.90 -3.81 -19.80
CA TRP A 91 -2.57 -3.33 -21.14
C TRP A 91 -2.23 -1.84 -21.15
N ILE A 92 -3.01 -1.00 -20.46
CA ILE A 92 -2.71 0.44 -20.33
C ILE A 92 -1.35 0.64 -19.64
N GLY A 93 -1.10 -0.09 -18.55
CA GLY A 93 0.17 -0.02 -17.81
C GLY A 93 1.37 -0.31 -18.71
N GLU A 94 1.31 -1.41 -19.45
CA GLU A 94 2.38 -1.78 -20.41
C GLU A 94 2.53 -0.76 -21.53
N ARG A 95 1.42 -0.30 -22.10
CA ARG A 95 1.47 0.60 -23.25
C ARG A 95 2.05 1.97 -22.88
N VAL A 96 1.66 2.51 -21.74
CA VAL A 96 2.21 3.78 -21.20
C VAL A 96 3.71 3.66 -20.96
N VAL A 97 4.17 2.52 -20.42
CA VAL A 97 5.58 2.30 -20.13
C VAL A 97 6.39 2.09 -21.41
N ALA A 98 5.84 1.40 -22.41
CA ALA A 98 6.47 1.28 -23.72
C ALA A 98 6.65 2.66 -24.38
N ASP A 99 5.64 3.53 -24.34
CA ASP A 99 5.74 4.88 -24.90
C ASP A 99 6.73 5.75 -24.13
N LEU A 100 6.78 5.61 -22.79
CA LEU A 100 7.76 6.30 -21.96
C LEU A 100 9.19 5.85 -22.30
N ARG A 101 9.43 4.53 -22.39
CA ARG A 101 10.74 3.97 -22.75
C ARG A 101 11.21 4.47 -24.11
N LYS A 102 10.32 4.52 -25.11
CA LYS A 102 10.61 5.07 -26.43
C LYS A 102 11.03 6.54 -26.34
N LYS A 103 10.20 7.40 -25.75
CA LYS A 103 10.51 8.84 -25.63
C LYS A 103 11.80 9.13 -24.87
N VAL A 104 12.06 8.37 -23.80
CA VAL A 104 13.31 8.53 -23.02
C VAL A 104 14.49 8.07 -23.86
N PHE A 105 14.39 6.94 -24.55
CA PHE A 105 15.45 6.46 -25.42
C PHE A 105 15.75 7.43 -26.57
N ASP A 106 14.72 7.92 -27.27
CA ASP A 106 14.85 8.88 -28.37
C ASP A 106 15.57 10.16 -27.89
N HIS A 107 15.28 10.62 -26.67
CA HIS A 107 15.98 11.79 -26.11
C HIS A 107 17.42 11.47 -25.65
N LEU A 108 17.66 10.27 -25.12
CA LEU A 108 19.00 9.85 -24.69
C LEU A 108 19.98 9.86 -25.87
N ILE A 109 19.60 9.31 -27.02
CA ILE A 109 20.51 9.23 -28.18
C ILE A 109 20.87 10.60 -28.78
N GLU A 110 20.09 11.64 -28.50
CA GLU A 110 20.35 13.01 -28.95
C GLU A 110 21.17 13.86 -27.95
N LEU A 111 21.42 13.34 -26.73
CA LEU A 111 22.13 14.08 -25.69
C LEU A 111 23.62 14.23 -25.98
N HIS A 112 24.18 15.37 -25.58
CA HIS A 112 25.60 15.69 -25.73
C HIS A 112 26.49 14.66 -25.00
N PRO A 113 27.64 14.23 -25.57
CA PRO A 113 28.53 13.22 -24.97
C PRO A 113 28.93 13.49 -23.51
N GLY A 114 29.14 14.76 -23.13
CA GLY A 114 29.47 15.16 -21.75
C GLY A 114 28.40 14.78 -20.69
N PHE A 115 27.16 14.46 -21.09
CA PHE A 115 26.17 13.87 -20.19
C PHE A 115 26.61 12.47 -19.70
N TYR A 116 27.22 11.69 -20.59
CA TYR A 116 27.62 10.31 -20.34
C TYR A 116 28.92 10.17 -19.55
N GLU A 117 29.71 11.24 -19.45
CA GLU A 117 30.90 11.30 -18.59
C GLU A 117 30.50 11.32 -17.10
N ASN A 118 29.37 11.94 -16.77
CA ASN A 118 28.86 12.06 -15.41
C ASN A 118 27.79 11.00 -15.07
N ASN A 119 27.17 10.36 -16.06
CA ASN A 119 26.11 9.38 -15.87
C ASN A 119 26.51 8.05 -16.50
N ARG A 120 26.74 7.03 -15.67
CA ARG A 120 27.16 5.70 -16.13
C ARG A 120 26.05 5.05 -16.96
N SER A 121 26.41 4.41 -18.07
CA SER A 121 25.45 3.71 -18.94
C SER A 121 24.65 2.64 -18.20
N SER A 122 25.25 1.96 -17.21
CA SER A 122 24.56 0.99 -16.36
C SER A 122 23.48 1.61 -15.46
N GLU A 123 23.68 2.84 -15.00
CA GLU A 123 22.67 3.58 -14.23
C GLU A 123 21.51 4.00 -15.13
N ILE A 124 21.80 4.49 -16.33
CA ILE A 124 20.78 4.87 -17.33
C ILE A 124 19.95 3.65 -17.71
N GLN A 125 20.60 2.51 -17.98
CA GLN A 125 19.93 1.24 -18.26
C GLN A 125 19.04 0.80 -17.09
N SER A 126 19.54 0.90 -15.85
CA SER A 126 18.78 0.55 -14.65
C SER A 126 17.53 1.43 -14.51
N ARG A 127 17.64 2.74 -14.67
CA ARG A 127 16.49 3.67 -14.63
C ARG A 127 15.49 3.38 -15.76
N LEU A 128 15.98 3.13 -16.98
CA LEU A 128 15.11 2.84 -18.13
C LEU A 128 14.34 1.52 -17.98
N THR A 129 14.86 0.56 -17.22
CA THR A 129 14.26 -0.78 -17.04
C THR A 129 13.54 -0.92 -15.70
N ALA A 130 14.24 -0.72 -14.57
CA ALA A 130 13.70 -0.91 -13.23
C ALA A 130 12.70 0.18 -12.83
N ASP A 131 13.04 1.47 -12.96
CA ASP A 131 12.14 2.55 -12.53
C ASP A 131 10.86 2.59 -13.39
N THR A 132 10.98 2.27 -14.68
CA THR A 132 9.82 2.20 -15.57
C THR A 132 8.90 1.02 -15.24
N THR A 133 9.46 -0.10 -14.73
CA THR A 133 8.67 -1.24 -14.22
C THR A 133 7.91 -0.85 -12.94
N LEU A 134 8.51 -0.04 -12.06
CA LEU A 134 7.80 0.51 -10.91
C LEU A 134 6.62 1.39 -11.36
N LEU A 135 6.83 2.26 -12.36
CA LEU A 135 5.74 3.05 -12.95
C LEU A 135 4.63 2.17 -13.56
N GLN A 136 5.01 1.07 -14.22
CA GLN A 136 4.07 0.07 -14.71
C GLN A 136 3.18 -0.48 -13.60
N SER A 137 3.78 -0.85 -12.46
CA SER A 137 3.02 -1.41 -11.32
C SER A 137 2.08 -0.38 -10.69
N VAL A 138 2.46 0.90 -10.70
CA VAL A 138 1.63 1.99 -10.16
C VAL A 138 0.40 2.22 -11.06
N ILE A 139 0.60 2.31 -12.37
CA ILE A 139 -0.46 2.60 -13.35
C ILE A 139 -1.31 1.35 -13.63
N GLY A 140 -0.65 0.21 -13.83
CA GLY A 140 -1.23 -1.06 -14.27
C GLY A 140 -1.89 -1.91 -13.19
N SER A 141 -1.69 -1.61 -11.89
CA SER A 141 -2.39 -2.35 -10.83
C SER A 141 -2.73 -1.50 -9.61
N SER A 142 -1.75 -0.75 -9.06
CA SER A 142 -1.91 -0.07 -7.77
C SER A 142 -3.04 0.96 -7.80
N LEU A 143 -3.11 1.77 -8.85
CA LEU A 143 -4.19 2.75 -9.03
C LEU A 143 -5.57 2.08 -9.15
N SER A 144 -5.66 0.98 -9.89
CA SER A 144 -6.91 0.22 -10.05
C SER A 144 -7.37 -0.40 -8.72
N MET A 145 -6.44 -0.98 -7.95
CA MET A 145 -6.72 -1.50 -6.61
C MET A 145 -7.16 -0.38 -5.65
N PHE A 146 -6.49 0.77 -5.69
CA PHE A 146 -6.86 1.94 -4.90
C PHE A 146 -8.29 2.40 -5.23
N LEU A 147 -8.60 2.61 -6.51
CA LEU A 147 -9.94 3.01 -6.96
C LEU A 147 -11.01 1.99 -6.55
N ARG A 148 -10.73 0.70 -6.71
CA ARG A 148 -11.63 -0.38 -6.26
C ARG A 148 -11.87 -0.29 -4.77
N ASN A 149 -10.82 -0.15 -3.95
CA ASN A 149 -10.96 -0.09 -2.50
C ASN A 149 -11.74 1.15 -2.05
N VAL A 150 -11.49 2.31 -2.66
CA VAL A 150 -12.28 3.53 -2.40
C VAL A 150 -13.74 3.29 -2.77
N LEU A 151 -14.02 2.74 -3.95
CA LEU A 151 -15.39 2.47 -4.38
C LEU A 151 -16.10 1.46 -3.47
N MET A 152 -15.41 0.39 -3.04
CA MET A 152 -15.96 -0.61 -2.12
C MET A 152 -16.25 0.00 -0.74
N VAL A 153 -15.37 0.85 -0.21
CA VAL A 153 -15.58 1.52 1.07
C VAL A 153 -16.75 2.50 0.98
N VAL A 154 -16.74 3.39 -0.02
CA VAL A 154 -17.81 4.38 -0.21
C VAL A 154 -19.14 3.71 -0.50
N GLY A 155 -19.17 2.80 -1.48
CA GLY A 155 -20.38 2.05 -1.85
C GLY A 155 -20.90 1.18 -0.71
N GLY A 156 -20.02 0.53 0.04
CA GLY A 156 -20.38 -0.25 1.23
C GLY A 156 -20.99 0.62 2.32
N ILE A 157 -20.37 1.76 2.66
CA ILE A 157 -20.91 2.71 3.64
C ILE A 157 -22.29 3.22 3.20
N VAL A 158 -22.44 3.63 1.93
CA VAL A 158 -23.73 4.10 1.39
C VAL A 158 -24.80 3.02 1.52
N LEU A 159 -24.50 1.78 1.13
CA LEU A 159 -25.45 0.66 1.25
C LEU A 159 -25.81 0.34 2.71
N LEU A 160 -24.84 0.41 3.64
CA LEU A 160 -25.11 0.22 5.06
C LEU A 160 -26.03 1.32 5.60
N PHE A 161 -25.79 2.58 5.22
CA PHE A 161 -26.66 3.71 5.60
C PHE A 161 -28.08 3.53 5.07
N ILE A 162 -28.26 3.08 3.82
CA ILE A 162 -29.57 2.78 3.26
C ILE A 162 -30.25 1.64 4.03
N THR A 163 -29.49 0.61 4.43
CA THR A 163 -30.03 -0.54 5.18
C THR A 163 -30.46 -0.19 6.60
N ASN A 164 -29.60 0.46 7.38
CA ASN A 164 -29.90 0.87 8.75
C ASN A 164 -29.03 2.08 9.14
N PRO A 165 -29.55 3.31 9.06
CA PRO A 165 -28.79 4.52 9.37
C PRO A 165 -28.29 4.55 10.82
N LYS A 166 -29.07 4.03 11.78
CA LYS A 166 -28.75 4.06 13.21
C LYS A 166 -27.55 3.18 13.53
N LEU A 167 -27.58 1.92 13.12
CA LEU A 167 -26.46 0.98 13.34
C LEU A 167 -25.21 1.43 12.57
N THR A 168 -25.38 1.90 11.33
CA THR A 168 -24.25 2.36 10.51
C THR A 168 -23.58 3.57 11.12
N SER A 169 -24.34 4.53 11.65
CA SER A 169 -23.78 5.72 12.31
C SER A 169 -22.92 5.34 13.53
N ILE A 170 -23.37 4.36 14.33
CA ILE A 170 -22.60 3.86 15.47
C ILE A 170 -21.27 3.25 15.00
N VAL A 171 -21.29 2.39 13.99
CA VAL A 171 -20.08 1.75 13.45
C VAL A 171 -19.13 2.78 12.82
N VAL A 172 -19.66 3.73 12.04
CA VAL A 172 -18.86 4.77 11.37
C VAL A 172 -18.19 5.71 12.37
N VAL A 173 -18.77 5.93 13.55
CA VAL A 173 -18.14 6.71 14.63
C VAL A 173 -17.17 5.86 15.46
N ALA A 174 -17.52 4.60 15.76
CA ALA A 174 -16.66 3.69 16.51
C ALA A 174 -15.36 3.35 15.77
N LEU A 175 -15.41 3.21 14.45
CA LEU A 175 -14.29 2.76 13.64
C LEU A 175 -13.09 3.76 13.65
N PRO A 176 -13.26 5.08 13.46
CA PRO A 176 -12.22 6.07 13.70
C PRO A 176 -11.67 6.07 15.13
N LEU A 177 -12.54 5.86 16.14
CA LEU A 177 -12.13 5.79 17.54
C LEU A 177 -11.20 4.59 17.80
N ILE A 178 -11.41 3.48 17.08
CA ILE A 178 -10.53 2.29 17.14
C ILE A 178 -9.25 2.52 16.33
N ILE A 179 -9.36 3.07 15.12
CA ILE A 179 -8.22 3.24 14.20
C ILE A 179 -7.26 4.34 14.68
N ALA A 180 -7.75 5.43 15.25
CA ALA A 180 -6.92 6.58 15.61
C ALA A 180 -5.79 6.24 16.59
N PRO A 181 -6.02 5.52 17.72
CA PRO A 181 -4.96 5.03 18.58
C PRO A 181 -3.97 4.11 17.85
N ILE A 182 -4.47 3.18 17.03
CA ILE A 182 -3.62 2.25 16.26
C ILE A 182 -2.66 3.03 15.35
N LEU A 183 -3.14 4.06 14.67
CA LEU A 183 -2.31 4.92 13.82
C LEU A 183 -1.31 5.74 14.63
N MET A 184 -1.72 6.27 15.79
CA MET A 184 -0.86 7.06 16.67
C MET A 184 0.30 6.23 17.23
N PHE A 185 -0.01 5.08 17.84
CA PHE A 185 0.99 4.15 18.38
C PHE A 185 1.82 3.52 17.25
N GLY A 186 1.19 3.15 16.13
CA GLY A 186 1.88 2.60 14.96
C GLY A 186 2.94 3.55 14.38
N ARG A 187 2.64 4.86 14.30
CA ARG A 187 3.63 5.89 13.90
C ARG A 187 4.80 5.95 14.87
N ARG A 188 4.53 5.89 16.19
CA ARG A 188 5.57 5.92 17.22
C ARG A 188 6.46 4.68 17.18
N VAL A 189 5.87 3.50 17.02
CA VAL A 189 6.59 2.23 16.82
C VAL A 189 7.47 2.30 15.57
N ARG A 190 6.96 2.84 14.45
CA ARG A 190 7.73 3.00 13.21
C ARG A 190 8.96 3.91 13.40
N ASN A 191 8.80 5.03 14.11
CA ASN A 191 9.91 5.93 14.39
C ASN A 191 10.97 5.28 15.28
N LEU A 192 10.56 4.63 16.38
CA LEU A 192 11.48 3.91 17.27
C LEU A 192 12.14 2.71 16.58
N SER A 193 11.48 2.09 15.59
CA SER A 193 12.09 1.03 14.78
C SER A 193 13.22 1.55 13.92
N ARG A 194 13.08 2.74 13.33
CA ARG A 194 14.16 3.39 12.57
C ARG A 194 15.31 3.78 13.49
N GLU A 195 15.00 4.44 14.60
CA GLU A 195 16.02 4.83 15.59
C GLU A 195 16.77 3.59 16.11
N SER A 196 16.07 2.49 16.40
CA SER A 196 16.70 1.23 16.81
C SER A 196 17.61 0.63 15.73
N GLN A 197 17.22 0.73 14.45
CA GLN A 197 18.07 0.29 13.34
C GLN A 197 19.32 1.17 13.21
N ASP A 198 19.17 2.49 13.33
CA ASP A 198 20.29 3.44 13.28
C ASP A 198 21.27 3.19 14.44
N ARG A 199 20.76 2.90 15.65
CA ARG A 199 21.60 2.56 16.81
C ARG A 199 22.36 1.25 16.62
N VAL A 200 21.72 0.23 16.04
CA VAL A 200 22.40 -1.04 15.71
C VAL A 200 23.43 -0.83 14.59
N ALA A 201 23.16 0.02 13.61
CA ALA A 201 24.13 0.39 12.59
C ALA A 201 25.37 1.06 13.20
N ASN A 202 25.20 1.97 14.17
CA ASN A 202 26.32 2.58 14.88
C ASN A 202 27.17 1.56 15.64
N VAL A 203 26.57 0.53 16.25
CA VAL A 203 27.31 -0.59 16.86
C VAL A 203 28.17 -1.28 15.79
N GLY A 204 27.61 -1.57 14.62
CA GLY A 204 28.34 -2.17 13.51
C GLY A 204 29.48 -1.28 12.99
N SER A 205 29.23 0.02 12.83
CA SER A 205 30.25 0.99 12.43
C SER A 205 31.39 1.08 13.44
N TYR A 206 31.10 1.08 14.75
CA TYR A 206 32.11 1.10 15.80
C TYR A 206 33.01 -0.15 15.73
N VAL A 207 32.42 -1.33 15.56
CA VAL A 207 33.19 -2.58 15.41
C VAL A 207 34.07 -2.53 14.17
N ALA A 208 33.54 -2.06 13.03
CA ALA A 208 34.31 -1.95 11.80
C ALA A 208 35.51 -0.99 11.95
N GLU A 209 35.32 0.14 12.63
CA GLU A 209 36.39 1.12 12.91
C GLU A 209 37.44 0.54 13.87
N ALA A 210 37.02 0.01 15.03
CA ALA A 210 37.92 -0.50 16.05
C ALA A 210 38.74 -1.70 15.55
N LEU A 211 38.12 -2.63 14.82
CA LEU A 211 38.83 -3.77 14.23
C LEU A 211 39.67 -3.36 13.02
N GLY A 212 39.20 -2.43 12.20
CA GLY A 212 39.97 -1.87 11.08
C GLY A 212 41.24 -1.16 11.55
N GLN A 213 41.21 -0.56 12.74
CA GLN A 213 42.33 0.14 13.37
C GLN A 213 42.89 -0.57 14.60
N ILE A 214 42.80 -1.91 14.65
CA ILE A 214 43.18 -2.69 15.84
C ILE A 214 44.64 -2.46 16.28
N LYS A 215 45.54 -2.24 15.31
CA LYS A 215 46.96 -1.92 15.58
C LYS A 215 47.08 -0.60 16.34
N THR A 216 46.29 0.41 15.98
CA THR A 216 46.25 1.71 16.67
C THR A 216 45.72 1.55 18.09
N VAL A 217 44.60 0.82 18.25
CA VAL A 217 44.02 0.55 19.58
C VAL A 217 45.04 -0.14 20.51
N GLN A 218 45.76 -1.14 20.01
CA GLN A 218 46.76 -1.88 20.78
C GLN A 218 48.04 -1.06 21.04
N ALA A 219 48.49 -0.27 20.07
CA ALA A 219 49.69 0.57 20.22
C ALA A 219 49.54 1.63 21.32
N TYR A 220 48.33 2.17 21.50
CA TYR A 220 48.01 3.15 22.54
C TYR A 220 47.43 2.52 23.83
N ASN A 221 47.36 1.19 23.94
CA ASN A 221 46.74 0.47 25.07
C ASN A 221 45.30 0.95 25.40
N HIS A 222 44.49 1.25 24.37
CA HIS A 222 43.12 1.76 24.51
C HIS A 222 42.04 0.68 24.68
N GLN A 223 42.41 -0.59 24.82
CA GLN A 223 41.45 -1.71 24.80
C GLN A 223 40.34 -1.57 25.85
N GLU A 224 40.64 -1.15 27.07
CA GLU A 224 39.61 -0.96 28.12
C GLU A 224 38.70 0.23 27.84
N GLN A 225 39.23 1.32 27.27
CA GLN A 225 38.43 2.47 26.87
C GLN A 225 37.46 2.09 25.74
N ASP A 226 37.95 1.35 24.75
CA ASP A 226 37.14 0.85 23.63
C ASP A 226 36.06 -0.14 24.10
N LYS A 227 36.37 -1.03 25.07
CA LYS A 227 35.37 -1.93 25.68
C LYS A 227 34.26 -1.14 26.37
N GLN A 228 34.61 -0.13 27.17
CA GLN A 228 33.62 0.72 27.86
C GLN A 228 32.75 1.48 26.87
N ARG A 229 33.36 2.06 25.82
CA ARG A 229 32.63 2.83 24.80
C ARG A 229 31.75 1.94 23.93
N PHE A 230 32.21 0.74 23.59
CA PHE A 230 31.40 -0.28 22.93
C PHE A 230 30.21 -0.69 23.80
N SER A 231 30.44 -0.98 25.09
CA SER A 231 29.37 -1.32 26.04
C SER A 231 28.31 -0.22 26.12
N HIS A 232 28.70 1.05 26.22
CA HIS A 232 27.77 2.17 26.21
C HIS A 232 26.99 2.29 24.90
N THR A 233 27.63 2.02 23.75
CA THR A 233 26.96 2.05 22.43
C THR A 233 25.92 0.93 22.31
N VAL A 234 26.24 -0.26 22.82
CA VAL A 234 25.32 -1.40 22.90
C VAL A 234 24.13 -1.09 23.83
N GLU A 235 24.39 -0.49 24.99
CA GLU A 235 23.33 -0.15 25.96
C GLU A 235 22.36 0.88 25.39
N GLN A 236 22.85 1.89 24.65
CA GLN A 236 21.99 2.85 23.95
C GLN A 236 21.10 2.18 22.88
N ALA A 237 21.63 1.18 22.17
CA ALA A 237 20.85 0.41 21.21
C ALA A 237 19.78 -0.43 21.92
N PHE A 238 20.13 -1.06 23.04
CA PHE A 238 19.21 -1.81 23.89
C PHE A 238 18.08 -0.94 24.45
N ASP A 239 18.39 0.23 25.01
CA ASP A 239 17.40 1.17 25.54
C ASP A 239 16.38 1.62 24.48
N THR A 240 16.87 1.90 23.28
CA THR A 240 16.02 2.27 22.14
C THR A 240 15.13 1.08 21.73
N ALA A 241 15.70 -0.12 21.67
CA ALA A 241 14.94 -1.34 21.40
C ALA A 241 13.89 -1.63 22.49
N ARG A 242 14.21 -1.41 23.76
CA ARG A 242 13.29 -1.56 24.90
C ARG A 242 12.10 -0.60 24.79
N LYS A 243 12.34 0.68 24.48
CA LYS A 243 11.28 1.66 24.23
C LYS A 243 10.37 1.24 23.07
N ARG A 244 10.95 0.72 21.98
CA ARG A 244 10.21 0.18 20.83
C ARG A 244 9.33 -1.01 21.22
N ILE A 245 9.89 -1.96 21.99
CA ILE A 245 9.17 -3.16 22.47
C ILE A 245 8.00 -2.73 23.34
N LEU A 246 8.21 -1.83 24.30
CA LEU A 246 7.15 -1.34 25.18
C LEU A 246 6.00 -0.69 24.40
N GLN A 247 6.32 0.15 23.41
CA GLN A 247 5.31 0.78 22.55
C GLN A 247 4.53 -0.25 21.70
N ARG A 248 5.22 -1.28 21.21
CA ARG A 248 4.58 -2.37 20.47
C ARG A 248 3.68 -3.21 21.38
N SER A 249 4.11 -3.50 22.61
CA SER A 249 3.29 -4.22 23.60
C SER A 249 2.01 -3.44 23.92
N TRP A 250 2.12 -2.13 24.19
CA TRP A 250 0.96 -1.27 24.40
C TRP A 250 0.01 -1.26 23.20
N LEU A 251 0.54 -1.17 21.99
CA LEU A 251 -0.26 -1.23 20.77
C LEU A 251 -1.05 -2.55 20.68
N ILE A 252 -0.40 -3.69 20.93
CA ILE A 252 -1.05 -5.00 20.88
C ILE A 252 -2.15 -5.10 21.94
N THR A 253 -1.87 -4.73 23.19
CA THR A 253 -2.85 -4.74 24.27
C THR A 253 -4.05 -3.84 23.94
N LEU A 254 -3.80 -2.63 23.45
CA LEU A 254 -4.85 -1.69 23.07
C LEU A 254 -5.72 -2.23 21.92
N VAL A 255 -5.12 -2.87 20.91
CA VAL A 255 -5.87 -3.52 19.83
C VAL A 255 -6.76 -4.63 20.37
N ILE A 256 -6.24 -5.50 21.23
CA ILE A 256 -7.02 -6.60 21.84
C ILE A 256 -8.21 -6.05 22.62
N VAL A 257 -7.99 -5.05 23.48
CA VAL A 257 -9.06 -4.45 24.29
C VAL A 257 -10.13 -3.80 23.41
N LEU A 258 -9.75 -3.04 22.39
CA LEU A 258 -10.70 -2.38 21.49
C LEU A 258 -11.50 -3.38 20.65
N VAL A 259 -10.85 -4.43 20.13
CA VAL A 259 -11.53 -5.47 19.37
C VAL A 259 -12.53 -6.20 20.24
N LEU A 260 -12.16 -6.58 21.47
CA LEU A 260 -13.07 -7.25 22.40
C LEU A 260 -14.22 -6.35 22.87
N ALA A 261 -13.96 -5.05 23.06
CA ALA A 261 -14.98 -4.09 23.47
C ALA A 261 -16.10 -3.92 22.42
N GLN A 262 -15.81 -4.17 21.13
CA GLN A 262 -16.80 -4.08 20.05
C GLN A 262 -17.89 -5.18 20.11
N TRP A 263 -17.63 -6.30 20.79
CA TRP A 263 -18.57 -7.44 20.86
C TRP A 263 -19.58 -7.36 22.02
N ARG A 264 -19.56 -6.28 22.80
CA ARG A 264 -20.48 -6.05 23.93
C ARG A 264 -21.48 -4.94 23.60
#